data_AF-A0A1V9G1Q9-F1
#
_entry.id   AF-A0A1V9G1Q9-F1
#
_cell.length_a   1.000
_cell.length_b   1.000
_cell.length_c   1.000
_cell.angle_alpha   90.00
_cell.angle_beta   90.00
_cell.angle_gamma   90.00
#
_symmetry.space_group_name_H-M   'P 1'
#
loop_
_entity.id
_entity.type
_entity.pdbx_description
1 polymer ?
#
loop_
_entity_poly.entity_id
_entity_poly.type
_entity_poly.pdbx_seq_one_letter_code
_entity_poly.pdbx_strand_id
1 'polypeptide(L)'
;MTAGMITLILILVTVVVSYKGFKDHFFFEKYEFGVDKVRLYRDYKRLVTSGFLHVNWMHLIFNMLALYFFAGSLSRALDPFQFLLIYFASLIGGNLLSLLIYKNQGDYTSVGASGAVCGAIFANIALDPNSTIMFFIIPMRGWIFGLLYIGFTIYGVRSKRDNIGHEAHLGGAMIGMLLAICLEPDALMQNYIYILIIAIPTLAFIYLIITRPHILLIDNLFYNRHKDYYSIDHKYNEKKTSQQQDIDKILDKISKRGINSLSQKEKQMLKDFSKK
;
A
#
# COMPACT_ATOMS: atom_id res chain seq x y z
N MET A 1 24.94 15.43 9.72
CA MET A 1 23.68 14.86 10.23
C MET A 1 23.84 13.34 10.25
N THR A 2 23.55 12.66 11.35
CA THR A 2 23.73 11.20 11.44
C THR A 2 22.58 10.46 10.74
N ALA A 3 22.78 9.20 10.38
CA ALA A 3 21.73 8.37 9.78
C ALA A 3 20.47 8.32 10.66
N GLY A 4 20.65 8.21 11.98
CA GLY A 4 19.53 8.25 12.94
C GLY A 4 18.74 9.56 12.89
N MET A 5 19.40 10.73 12.78
CA MET A 5 18.70 12.01 12.63
C MET A 5 17.88 12.05 11.34
N ILE A 6 18.43 11.54 10.22
CA ILE A 6 17.70 11.49 8.93
C ILE A 6 16.46 10.60 9.04
N THR A 7 16.59 9.41 9.64
CA THR A 7 15.47 8.50 9.85
C THR A 7 14.38 9.16 10.69
N LEU A 8 14.73 9.85 11.78
CA LEU A 8 13.76 10.55 12.62
C LEU A 8 13.07 11.69 11.87
N ILE A 9 13.78 12.44 11.03
CA ILE A 9 13.19 13.48 10.18
C ILE A 9 12.22 12.86 9.17
N LEU A 10 12.60 11.76 8.50
CA LEU A 10 11.71 11.06 7.57
C LEU A 10 10.44 10.55 8.28
N ILE A 11 10.58 9.96 9.46
CA ILE A 11 9.44 9.51 10.27
C ILE A 11 8.56 10.70 10.63
N LEU A 12 9.12 11.79 11.13
CA LEU A 12 8.38 12.99 11.51
C LEU A 12 7.60 13.57 10.33
N VAL A 13 8.25 13.73 9.17
CA VAL A 13 7.60 14.24 7.96
C VAL A 13 6.46 13.31 7.53
N THR A 14 6.69 12.01 7.52
CA THR A 14 5.66 11.01 7.17
C THR A 14 4.46 11.08 8.12
N VAL A 15 4.71 11.18 9.43
CA VAL A 15 3.65 11.30 10.44
C VAL A 15 2.84 12.57 10.24
N VAL A 16 3.49 13.72 10.01
CA VAL A 16 2.81 15.00 9.79
C VAL A 16 1.96 14.98 8.51
N VAL A 17 2.52 14.47 7.41
CA VAL A 17 1.81 14.38 6.12
C VAL A 17 0.64 13.40 6.22
N SER A 18 0.84 12.23 6.84
CA SER A 18 -0.24 11.25 7.06
C SER A 18 -1.34 11.79 7.97
N TYR A 19 -0.97 12.50 9.05
CA TYR A 19 -1.95 13.13 9.94
C TYR A 19 -2.82 14.16 9.21
N LYS A 20 -2.22 14.96 8.33
CA LYS A 20 -2.98 15.87 7.46
C LYS A 20 -3.89 15.09 6.50
N GLY A 21 -3.38 14.02 5.89
CA GLY A 21 -4.16 13.12 5.03
C GLY A 21 -5.36 12.48 5.73
N PHE A 22 -5.26 12.14 7.02
CA PHE A 22 -6.38 11.61 7.80
C PHE A 22 -7.50 12.63 8.02
N LYS A 23 -7.19 13.92 7.99
CA LYS A 23 -8.14 15.01 8.28
C LYS A 23 -8.72 15.67 7.03
N ASP A 24 -8.00 15.60 5.91
CA ASP A 24 -8.34 16.32 4.68
C ASP A 24 -8.31 15.35 3.49
N HIS A 25 -9.51 14.98 3.03
CA HIS A 25 -9.68 14.06 1.91
C HIS A 25 -9.13 14.62 0.60
N PHE A 26 -9.29 15.93 0.35
CA PHE A 26 -8.73 16.56 -0.85
C PHE A 26 -7.20 16.53 -0.82
N PHE A 27 -6.59 16.74 0.36
CA PHE A 27 -5.15 16.56 0.52
C PHE A 27 -4.72 15.11 0.27
N PHE A 28 -5.48 14.14 0.77
CA PHE A 28 -5.21 12.72 0.54
C PHE A 28 -5.24 12.36 -0.95
N GLU A 29 -6.34 12.65 -1.65
CA GLU A 29 -6.50 12.37 -3.09
C GLU A 29 -5.49 13.13 -3.95
N LYS A 30 -5.01 14.30 -3.49
CA LYS A 30 -4.00 15.09 -4.20
C LYS A 30 -2.61 14.43 -4.22
N TYR A 31 -2.27 13.61 -3.22
CA TYR A 31 -0.92 13.08 -3.04
C TYR A 31 -0.83 11.54 -3.07
N GLU A 32 -1.96 10.83 -3.04
CA GLU A 32 -1.98 9.37 -3.19
C GLU A 32 -1.47 8.92 -4.56
N PHE A 33 -0.99 7.69 -4.65
CA PHE A 33 -0.67 7.10 -5.95
C PHE A 33 -1.98 6.75 -6.65
N GLY A 34 -2.06 7.02 -7.95
CA GLY A 34 -3.19 6.65 -8.79
C GLY A 34 -2.74 6.41 -10.21
N VAL A 35 -3.15 5.29 -10.82
CA VAL A 35 -2.68 4.88 -12.16
C VAL A 35 -3.00 5.95 -13.20
N ASP A 36 -4.25 6.39 -13.29
CA ASP A 36 -4.63 7.42 -14.28
C ASP A 36 -3.95 8.76 -13.99
N LYS A 37 -3.85 9.16 -12.70
CA LYS A 37 -3.18 10.39 -12.28
C LYS A 37 -1.71 10.41 -12.76
N VAL A 38 -1.01 9.29 -12.68
CA VAL A 38 0.38 9.17 -13.14
C VAL A 38 0.49 9.00 -14.66
N ARG A 39 -0.31 8.12 -15.28
CA ARG A 39 -0.17 7.77 -16.71
C ARG A 39 -0.78 8.81 -17.64
N LEU A 40 -2.01 9.24 -17.35
CA LEU A 40 -2.80 10.12 -18.21
C LEU A 40 -2.52 11.59 -17.88
N TYR A 41 -2.57 11.95 -16.60
CA TYR A 41 -2.38 13.33 -16.13
C TYR A 41 -0.92 13.69 -15.84
N ARG A 42 0.02 12.76 -16.03
CA ARG A 42 1.47 12.97 -15.90
C ARG A 42 1.89 13.52 -14.52
N ASP A 43 1.12 13.21 -13.47
CA ASP A 43 1.39 13.69 -12.11
C ASP A 43 2.41 12.79 -11.39
N TYR A 44 3.65 12.80 -11.88
CA TYR A 44 4.73 11.89 -11.46
C TYR A 44 5.15 12.06 -9.99
N LYS A 45 4.86 13.21 -9.36
CA LYS A 45 5.16 13.43 -7.93
C LYS A 45 4.52 12.35 -7.04
N ARG A 46 3.40 11.77 -7.49
CA ARG A 46 2.65 10.71 -6.81
C ARG A 46 3.43 9.40 -6.66
N LEU A 47 4.51 9.21 -7.41
CA LEU A 47 5.45 8.10 -7.21
C LEU A 47 6.23 8.23 -5.90
N VAL A 48 6.33 9.44 -5.34
CA VAL A 48 7.04 9.73 -4.09
C VAL A 48 6.07 10.18 -3.00
N THR A 49 5.14 11.09 -3.31
CA THR A 49 4.27 11.68 -2.30
C THR A 49 3.34 10.68 -1.63
N SER A 50 2.94 9.61 -2.36
CA SER A 50 2.11 8.52 -1.82
C SER A 50 2.78 7.77 -0.67
N GLY A 51 4.12 7.75 -0.64
CA GLY A 51 4.91 7.12 0.42
C GLY A 51 4.77 7.83 1.77
N PHE A 52 4.31 9.08 1.79
CA PHE A 52 4.12 9.87 3.00
C PHE A 52 2.68 9.86 3.53
N LEU A 53 1.76 9.20 2.82
CA LEU A 53 0.36 9.03 3.21
C LEU A 53 0.10 7.60 3.72
N HIS A 54 -0.84 7.44 4.63
CA HIS A 54 -1.28 6.13 5.12
C HIS A 54 -2.81 6.13 5.26
N VAL A 55 -3.43 4.94 5.23
CA VAL A 55 -4.89 4.79 5.34
C VAL A 55 -5.42 4.83 6.78
N ASN A 56 -4.59 4.50 7.78
CA ASN A 56 -4.95 4.57 9.20
C ASN A 56 -3.69 4.60 10.10
N TRP A 57 -3.91 4.85 11.40
CA TRP A 57 -2.85 4.91 12.40
C TRP A 57 -2.06 3.62 12.55
N MET A 58 -2.71 2.45 12.54
CA MET A 58 -2.00 1.17 12.69
C MET A 58 -1.03 0.95 11.52
N HIS A 59 -1.47 1.23 10.29
CA HIS A 59 -0.63 1.15 9.10
C HIS A 59 0.58 2.09 9.21
N LEU A 60 0.36 3.34 9.65
CA LEU A 60 1.44 4.31 9.86
C LEU A 60 2.42 3.84 10.95
N ILE A 61 1.92 3.43 12.12
CA ILE A 61 2.74 3.01 13.26
C ILE A 61 3.64 1.84 12.89
N PHE A 62 3.10 0.80 12.26
CA PHE A 62 3.91 -0.36 11.87
C PHE A 62 4.96 0.00 10.81
N ASN A 63 4.65 0.86 9.84
CA ASN A 63 5.65 1.34 8.88
C ASN A 63 6.78 2.12 9.55
N MET A 64 6.44 3.06 10.43
CA MET A 64 7.45 3.90 11.09
C MET A 64 8.31 3.10 12.08
N LEU A 65 7.71 2.12 12.77
CA LEU A 65 8.43 1.22 13.67
C LEU A 65 9.42 0.35 12.89
N ALA A 66 8.97 -0.26 11.78
CA ALA A 66 9.84 -1.03 10.91
C ALA A 66 10.96 -0.16 10.33
N LEU A 67 10.62 1.03 9.81
CA LEU A 67 11.60 1.98 9.29
C LEU A 67 12.68 2.32 10.33
N TYR A 68 12.28 2.62 11.57
CA TYR A 68 13.21 2.94 12.65
C TYR A 68 14.21 1.81 12.92
N PHE A 69 13.73 0.57 13.07
CA PHE A 69 14.59 -0.57 13.36
C PHE A 69 15.53 -0.91 12.19
N PHE A 70 15.00 -0.97 10.97
CA PHE A 70 15.79 -1.38 9.81
C PHE A 70 16.74 -0.29 9.33
N ALA A 71 16.39 0.99 9.44
CA ALA A 71 17.31 2.08 9.18
C ALA A 71 18.44 2.14 10.22
N GLY A 72 18.11 1.91 11.51
CA GLY A 72 19.11 1.79 12.57
C GLY A 72 20.08 0.63 12.30
N SER A 73 19.58 -0.50 11.83
CA SER A 73 20.42 -1.63 11.44
C SER A 73 21.36 -1.31 10.26
N LEU A 74 20.83 -0.68 9.20
CA LEU A 74 21.61 -0.27 8.02
C LEU A 74 22.67 0.77 8.33
N SER A 75 22.47 1.62 9.34
CA SER A 75 23.42 2.68 9.69
C SER A 75 24.81 2.19 10.09
N ARG A 76 24.97 0.88 10.33
CA ARG A 76 26.29 0.25 10.58
C ARG A 76 27.09 -0.02 9.31
N ALA A 77 26.41 -0.17 8.18
CA ALA A 77 27.01 -0.53 6.90
C ALA A 77 26.89 0.61 5.87
N LEU A 78 25.85 1.44 5.98
CA LEU A 78 25.54 2.49 5.01
C LEU A 78 25.62 3.86 5.64
N ASP A 79 26.15 4.80 4.88
CA ASP A 79 26.07 6.22 5.21
C ASP A 79 24.62 6.75 5.05
N PRO A 80 24.35 7.96 5.56
CA PRO A 80 23.00 8.52 5.53
C PRO A 80 22.45 8.76 4.11
N PHE A 81 23.31 9.08 3.13
CA PHE A 81 22.90 9.33 1.75
C PHE A 81 22.57 8.03 1.02
N GLN A 82 23.39 7.00 1.20
CA GLN A 82 23.17 5.64 0.71
C GLN A 82 21.83 5.08 1.24
N PHE A 83 21.53 5.28 2.52
CA PHE A 83 20.23 4.91 3.08
C PHE A 83 19.07 5.65 2.42
N LEU A 84 19.19 6.97 2.21
CA LEU A 84 18.16 7.75 1.51
C LEU A 84 17.96 7.28 0.07
N LEU A 85 19.05 6.95 -0.62
CA LEU A 85 19.00 6.41 -1.97
C LEU A 85 18.19 5.10 -2.01
N ILE A 86 18.50 4.16 -1.12
CA ILE A 86 17.73 2.91 -1.00
C ILE A 86 16.26 3.21 -0.68
N TYR A 87 15.98 4.05 0.31
CA TYR A 87 14.61 4.38 0.71
C TYR A 87 13.78 4.92 -0.46
N PHE A 88 14.25 5.98 -1.12
CA PHE A 88 13.48 6.62 -2.18
C PHE A 88 13.44 5.80 -3.47
N ALA A 89 14.53 5.12 -3.84
CA ALA A 89 14.53 4.26 -5.01
C ALA A 89 13.59 3.07 -4.82
N SER A 90 13.54 2.45 -3.63
CA SER A 90 12.59 1.38 -3.33
C SER A 90 11.14 1.87 -3.31
N LEU A 91 10.87 3.07 -2.81
CA LEU A 91 9.54 3.68 -2.90
C LEU A 91 9.10 3.86 -4.36
N ILE A 92 9.96 4.47 -5.18
CA ILE A 92 9.69 4.71 -6.60
C ILE A 92 9.57 3.38 -7.35
N GLY A 93 10.49 2.45 -7.12
CA GLY A 93 10.51 1.13 -7.74
C GLY A 93 9.29 0.28 -7.43
N GLY A 94 8.83 0.31 -6.18
CA GLY A 94 7.57 -0.30 -5.78
C GLY A 94 6.39 0.29 -6.54
N ASN A 95 6.25 1.63 -6.54
CA ASN A 95 5.16 2.31 -7.24
C ASN A 95 5.22 2.13 -8.76
N LEU A 96 6.42 2.04 -9.35
CA LEU A 96 6.59 1.72 -10.77
C LEU A 96 6.15 0.29 -11.09
N LEU A 97 6.44 -0.68 -10.22
CA LEU A 97 5.95 -2.04 -10.41
C LEU A 97 4.41 -2.09 -10.31
N SER A 98 3.81 -1.41 -9.33
CA SER A 98 2.34 -1.25 -9.26
C SER A 98 1.80 -0.63 -10.55
N LEU A 99 2.44 0.44 -11.04
CA LEU A 99 2.05 1.10 -12.29
C LEU A 99 2.10 0.16 -13.50
N LEU A 100 3.11 -0.70 -13.60
CA LEU A 100 3.28 -1.65 -14.72
C LEU A 100 2.21 -2.75 -14.70
N ILE A 101 1.91 -3.30 -13.52
CA ILE A 101 0.93 -4.37 -13.33
C ILE A 101 -0.49 -3.85 -13.52
N TYR A 102 -0.80 -2.70 -12.92
CA TYR A 102 -2.13 -2.10 -12.90
C TYR A 102 -2.35 -1.06 -13.99
N LYS A 103 -1.49 -0.98 -15.01
CA LYS A 103 -1.61 0.03 -16.08
C LYS A 103 -2.99 0.12 -16.73
N ASN A 104 -3.74 -0.98 -16.78
CA ASN A 104 -5.08 -1.04 -17.38
C ASN A 104 -6.23 -0.91 -16.35
N GLN A 105 -5.93 -0.60 -15.09
CA GLN A 105 -6.89 -0.39 -13.99
C GLN A 105 -6.72 1.05 -13.50
N GLY A 106 -7.40 1.99 -14.16
CA GLY A 106 -7.19 3.43 -13.97
C GLY A 106 -7.56 3.96 -12.57
N ASP A 107 -8.48 3.26 -11.91
CA ASP A 107 -8.98 3.49 -10.55
C ASP A 107 -8.07 2.90 -9.46
N TYR A 108 -7.04 2.14 -9.82
CA TYR A 108 -6.10 1.61 -8.85
C TYR A 108 -5.34 2.75 -8.16
N THR A 109 -5.41 2.76 -6.82
CA THR A 109 -4.73 3.72 -5.96
C THR A 109 -3.96 3.00 -4.85
N SER A 110 -2.92 3.65 -4.33
CA SER A 110 -2.15 3.13 -3.20
C SER A 110 -1.50 4.25 -2.39
N VAL A 111 -1.23 3.97 -1.12
CA VAL A 111 -0.49 4.85 -0.21
C VAL A 111 0.34 4.03 0.77
N GLY A 112 1.41 4.61 1.28
CA GLY A 112 2.21 4.04 2.36
C GLY A 112 3.69 4.00 2.05
N ALA A 113 4.50 4.12 3.10
CA ALA A 113 5.96 4.00 3.01
C ALA A 113 6.42 2.55 2.78
N SER A 114 5.51 1.59 2.71
CA SER A 114 5.85 0.17 2.81
C SER A 114 6.77 -0.33 1.71
N GLY A 115 6.67 0.18 0.46
CA GLY A 115 7.63 -0.16 -0.59
C GLY A 115 9.07 0.23 -0.22
N ALA A 116 9.26 1.43 0.33
CA ALA A 116 10.54 1.89 0.88
C ALA A 116 11.01 1.04 2.07
N VAL A 117 10.11 0.73 3.00
CA VAL A 117 10.41 -0.09 4.18
C VAL A 117 10.83 -1.51 3.77
N CYS A 118 10.13 -2.13 2.82
CA CYS A 118 10.51 -3.41 2.23
C CYS A 118 11.90 -3.33 1.59
N GLY A 119 12.20 -2.21 0.92
CA GLY A 119 13.55 -1.92 0.41
C GLY A 119 14.61 -1.96 1.51
N ALA A 120 14.38 -1.25 2.62
CA ALA A 120 15.30 -1.26 3.76
C ALA A 120 15.44 -2.65 4.41
N ILE A 121 14.36 -3.42 4.49
CA ILE A 121 14.39 -4.80 5.00
C ILE A 121 15.26 -5.69 4.10
N PHE A 122 15.02 -5.68 2.80
CA PHE A 122 15.73 -6.55 1.87
C PHE A 122 17.17 -6.09 1.60
N ALA A 123 17.45 -4.79 1.78
CA ALA A 123 18.82 -4.30 1.90
C ALA A 123 19.53 -4.90 3.12
N ASN A 124 18.91 -4.91 4.30
CA ASN A 124 19.49 -5.58 5.48
C ASN A 124 19.75 -7.07 5.22
N ILE A 125 18.81 -7.77 4.60
CA ILE A 125 18.96 -9.21 4.30
C ILE A 125 20.10 -9.46 3.31
N ALA A 126 20.31 -8.56 2.33
CA ALA A 126 21.42 -8.67 1.39
C ALA A 126 22.79 -8.49 2.08
N LEU A 127 22.88 -7.51 2.99
CA LEU A 127 24.12 -7.18 3.71
C LEU A 127 24.43 -8.17 4.83
N ASP A 128 23.43 -8.58 5.61
CA ASP A 128 23.55 -9.54 6.70
C ASP A 128 22.31 -10.48 6.76
N PRO A 129 22.29 -11.58 5.98
CA PRO A 129 21.17 -12.51 5.92
C PRO A 129 20.95 -13.29 7.22
N ASN A 130 21.97 -13.38 8.08
CA ASN A 130 21.91 -14.11 9.35
C ASN A 130 21.52 -13.21 10.53
N SER A 131 21.43 -11.90 10.33
CA SER A 131 20.83 -10.97 11.29
C SER A 131 19.48 -11.47 11.78
N THR A 132 19.20 -11.25 13.06
CA THR A 132 17.92 -11.62 13.65
C THR A 132 16.91 -10.53 13.36
N ILE A 133 15.83 -10.89 12.66
CA ILE A 133 14.65 -10.07 12.48
C ILE A 133 13.57 -10.53 13.46
N MET A 134 13.01 -9.58 14.20
CA MET A 134 11.85 -9.80 15.06
C MET A 134 10.57 -9.63 14.24
N PHE A 135 9.92 -10.73 13.88
CA PHE A 135 8.56 -10.68 13.34
C PHE A 135 7.57 -10.71 14.50
N PHE A 136 7.09 -9.54 14.91
CA PHE A 136 6.40 -9.33 16.18
C PHE A 136 7.28 -9.81 17.36
N ILE A 137 6.95 -10.97 17.93
CA ILE A 137 7.68 -11.57 19.06
C ILE A 137 8.54 -12.78 18.65
N ILE A 138 8.50 -13.18 17.38
CA ILE A 138 9.18 -14.37 16.87
C ILE A 138 10.52 -13.95 16.26
N PRO A 139 11.66 -14.29 16.86
CA PRO A 139 12.96 -14.09 16.25
C PRO A 139 13.16 -15.09 15.11
N MET A 140 13.63 -14.60 13.96
CA MET A 140 14.06 -15.47 12.86
C MET A 140 15.22 -14.84 12.10
N ARG A 141 15.97 -15.68 11.37
CA ARG A 141 17.06 -15.20 10.51
C ARG A 141 16.50 -14.38 9.35
N GLY A 142 17.20 -13.32 8.96
CA GLY A 142 16.79 -12.41 7.90
C GLY A 142 16.43 -13.11 6.59
N TRP A 143 17.23 -14.09 6.16
CA TRP A 143 16.93 -14.83 4.94
C TRP A 143 15.64 -15.69 5.04
N ILE A 144 15.32 -16.22 6.22
CA ILE A 144 14.07 -16.97 6.46
C ILE A 144 12.88 -16.01 6.39
N PHE A 145 13.01 -14.86 7.05
CA PHE A 145 12.01 -13.80 6.97
C PHE A 145 11.77 -13.39 5.52
N GLY A 146 12.84 -13.15 4.76
CA GLY A 146 12.79 -12.77 3.34
C GLY A 146 12.00 -13.77 2.50
N LEU A 147 12.26 -15.07 2.66
CA LEU A 147 11.54 -16.11 1.91
C LEU A 147 10.06 -16.20 2.28
N LEU A 148 9.75 -16.20 3.58
CA LEU A 148 8.37 -16.23 4.06
C LEU A 148 7.61 -14.99 3.58
N TYR A 149 8.25 -13.82 3.64
CA TYR A 149 7.69 -12.57 3.18
C TYR A 149 7.41 -12.59 1.68
N ILE A 150 8.37 -12.97 0.84
CA ILE A 150 8.16 -13.12 -0.61
C ILE A 150 7.03 -14.11 -0.91
N GLY A 151 7.00 -15.26 -0.24
CA GLY A 151 5.92 -16.23 -0.40
C GLY A 151 4.54 -15.66 -0.06
N PHE A 152 4.43 -14.94 1.06
CA PHE A 152 3.22 -14.24 1.47
C PHE A 152 2.81 -13.17 0.46
N THR A 153 3.75 -12.35 0.00
CA THR A 153 3.49 -11.28 -0.96
C THR A 153 3.07 -11.81 -2.32
N ILE A 154 3.71 -12.87 -2.83
CA ILE A 154 3.30 -13.56 -4.06
C ILE A 154 1.87 -14.09 -3.96
N TYR A 155 1.53 -14.72 -2.83
CA TYR A 155 0.17 -15.17 -2.56
C TYR A 155 -0.83 -13.99 -2.51
N GLY A 156 -0.43 -12.89 -1.86
CA GLY A 156 -1.20 -11.64 -1.77
C GLY A 156 -1.56 -11.07 -3.14
N VAL A 157 -0.57 -10.87 -4.02
CA VAL A 157 -0.76 -10.38 -5.40
C VAL A 157 -1.77 -11.24 -6.17
N ARG A 158 -1.73 -12.57 -6.00
CA ARG A 158 -2.63 -13.50 -6.70
C ARG A 158 -4.04 -13.55 -6.11
N SER A 159 -4.15 -13.45 -4.79
CA SER A 159 -5.42 -13.63 -4.10
C SER A 159 -6.32 -12.40 -4.16
N LYS A 160 -5.75 -11.18 -4.23
CA LYS A 160 -6.46 -9.89 -4.18
C LYS A 160 -7.50 -9.81 -3.04
N ARG A 161 -7.25 -10.52 -1.93
CA ARG A 161 -8.20 -10.65 -0.80
C ARG A 161 -8.12 -9.51 0.20
N ASP A 162 -7.03 -8.75 0.16
CA ASP A 162 -6.74 -7.69 1.09
C ASP A 162 -6.43 -6.37 0.37
N ASN A 163 -6.25 -5.33 1.19
CA ASN A 163 -6.04 -3.96 0.78
C ASN A 163 -4.53 -3.59 0.76
N ILE A 164 -3.68 -4.58 0.51
CA ILE A 164 -2.23 -4.45 0.64
C ILE A 164 -1.60 -4.40 -0.74
N GLY A 165 -0.79 -3.37 -0.98
CA GLY A 165 0.01 -3.22 -2.22
C GLY A 165 1.19 -4.18 -2.26
N HIS A 166 0.91 -5.48 -2.35
CA HIS A 166 1.90 -6.55 -2.33
C HIS A 166 2.91 -6.40 -3.47
N GLU A 167 2.48 -5.94 -4.65
CA GLU A 167 3.38 -5.67 -5.76
C GLU A 167 4.33 -4.49 -5.49
N ALA A 168 3.87 -3.44 -4.81
CA ALA A 168 4.75 -2.36 -4.39
C ALA A 168 5.83 -2.89 -3.42
N HIS A 169 5.48 -3.84 -2.56
CA HIS A 169 6.42 -4.51 -1.65
C HIS A 169 7.47 -5.32 -2.42
N LEU A 170 7.07 -6.11 -3.43
CA LEU A 170 8.01 -6.87 -4.27
C LEU A 170 8.98 -5.95 -5.01
N GLY A 171 8.46 -4.88 -5.63
CA GLY A 171 9.27 -3.92 -6.38
C GLY A 171 10.25 -3.19 -5.46
N GLY A 172 9.78 -2.73 -4.31
CA GLY A 172 10.62 -2.07 -3.32
C GLY A 172 11.71 -2.99 -2.74
N ALA A 173 11.35 -4.24 -2.42
CA ALA A 173 12.27 -5.26 -1.93
C ALA A 173 13.41 -5.54 -2.93
N MET A 174 13.09 -5.74 -4.21
CA MET A 174 14.10 -6.04 -5.23
C MET A 174 15.02 -4.85 -5.51
N ILE A 175 14.47 -3.63 -5.56
CA ILE A 175 15.30 -2.42 -5.72
C ILE A 175 16.21 -2.20 -4.50
N GLY A 176 15.71 -2.43 -3.29
CA GLY A 176 16.49 -2.26 -2.07
C GLY A 176 17.64 -3.26 -1.98
N MET A 177 17.36 -4.54 -2.27
CA MET A 177 18.37 -5.59 -2.37
C MET A 177 19.42 -5.27 -3.43
N LEU A 178 18.98 -4.89 -4.64
CA LEU A 178 19.88 -4.55 -5.74
C LEU A 178 20.80 -3.38 -5.38
N LEU A 179 20.24 -2.29 -4.84
CA LEU A 179 21.05 -1.13 -4.48
C LEU A 179 21.99 -1.42 -3.33
N ALA A 180 21.58 -2.21 -2.33
CA ALA A 180 22.50 -2.64 -1.27
C ALA A 180 23.70 -3.39 -1.83
N ILE A 181 23.48 -4.29 -2.80
CA ILE A 181 24.55 -5.02 -3.48
C ILE A 181 25.43 -4.08 -4.33
N CYS A 182 24.85 -3.08 -5.00
CA CYS A 182 25.62 -2.12 -5.78
C CYS A 182 26.47 -1.20 -4.91
N LEU A 183 25.98 -0.84 -3.73
CA LEU A 183 26.68 0.04 -2.78
C LEU A 183 27.74 -0.73 -1.98
N GLU A 184 27.46 -1.99 -1.62
CA GLU A 184 28.35 -2.88 -0.89
C GLU A 184 28.54 -4.20 -1.66
N PRO A 185 29.38 -4.23 -2.72
CA PRO A 185 29.52 -5.39 -3.60
C PRO A 185 30.01 -6.66 -2.90
N ASP A 186 30.77 -6.52 -1.81
CA ASP A 186 31.25 -7.63 -0.99
C ASP A 186 30.09 -8.45 -0.41
N ALA A 187 28.94 -7.84 -0.18
CA ALA A 187 27.73 -8.53 0.27
C ALA A 187 27.29 -9.60 -0.73
N LEU A 188 27.43 -9.35 -2.04
CA LEU A 188 27.11 -10.37 -3.04
C LEU A 188 28.05 -11.56 -2.92
N MET A 189 29.36 -11.33 -2.79
CA MET A 189 30.35 -12.40 -2.73
C MET A 189 30.16 -13.27 -1.48
N GLN A 190 29.81 -12.65 -0.35
CA GLN A 190 29.64 -13.36 0.92
C GLN A 190 28.27 -14.03 1.05
N ASN A 191 27.21 -13.41 0.52
CA ASN A 191 25.82 -13.80 0.75
C ASN A 191 25.09 -14.28 -0.51
N TYR A 192 25.81 -14.59 -1.60
CA TYR A 192 25.21 -14.88 -2.91
C TYR A 192 24.13 -15.96 -2.85
N ILE A 193 24.30 -17.00 -2.04
CA ILE A 193 23.29 -18.06 -1.90
C ILE A 193 21.98 -17.43 -1.47
N TYR A 194 21.93 -16.77 -0.31
CA TYR A 194 20.70 -16.15 0.23
C TYR A 194 20.08 -15.14 -0.73
N ILE A 195 20.90 -14.32 -1.38
CA ILE A 195 20.46 -13.35 -2.39
C ILE A 195 19.78 -14.07 -3.55
N LEU A 196 20.39 -15.13 -4.10
CA LEU A 196 19.85 -15.85 -5.26
C LEU A 196 18.56 -16.61 -4.94
N ILE A 197 18.48 -17.30 -3.80
CA ILE A 197 17.25 -18.02 -3.41
C ILE A 197 16.07 -17.06 -3.20
N ILE A 198 16.31 -15.79 -2.86
CA ILE A 198 15.25 -14.78 -2.74
C ILE A 198 14.99 -14.10 -4.09
N ALA A 199 16.04 -13.62 -4.77
CA ALA A 199 15.92 -12.80 -5.97
C ALA A 199 15.39 -13.59 -7.17
N ILE A 200 15.87 -14.81 -7.42
CA ILE A 200 15.47 -15.61 -8.58
C ILE A 200 13.95 -15.85 -8.62
N PRO A 201 13.31 -16.44 -7.58
CA PRO A 201 11.87 -16.68 -7.63
C PRO A 201 11.07 -15.37 -7.67
N THR A 202 11.56 -14.30 -7.02
CA THR A 202 10.92 -12.99 -7.04
C THR A 202 10.93 -12.39 -8.44
N LEU A 203 12.09 -12.37 -9.11
CA LEU A 203 12.24 -11.85 -10.47
C LEU A 203 11.48 -12.71 -11.48
N ALA A 204 11.49 -14.04 -11.33
CA ALA A 204 10.70 -14.95 -12.15
C ALA A 204 9.20 -14.66 -12.01
N PHE A 205 8.72 -14.43 -10.78
CA PHE A 205 7.33 -14.06 -10.54
C PHE A 205 6.97 -12.69 -11.13
N ILE A 206 7.82 -11.66 -10.93
CA ILE A 206 7.65 -10.32 -11.51
C ILE A 206 7.59 -10.40 -13.04
N TYR A 207 8.50 -11.14 -13.66
CA TYR A 207 8.48 -11.36 -15.10
C TYR A 207 7.18 -12.03 -15.55
N LEU A 208 6.75 -13.07 -14.83
CA LEU A 208 5.52 -13.81 -15.13
C LEU A 208 4.28 -12.92 -15.04
N ILE A 209 4.12 -12.10 -13.99
CA ILE A 209 2.92 -11.24 -13.85
C ILE A 209 2.89 -10.09 -14.85
N ILE A 210 4.06 -9.57 -15.27
CA ILE A 210 4.16 -8.53 -16.30
C ILE A 210 3.85 -9.10 -17.68
N THR A 211 4.35 -10.29 -18.00
CA THR A 211 4.19 -10.91 -19.34
C THR A 211 2.89 -11.68 -19.50
N ARG A 212 2.37 -12.25 -18.41
CA ARG A 212 1.16 -13.07 -18.38
C ARG A 212 0.21 -12.59 -17.27
N PRO A 213 -0.34 -11.37 -17.38
CA PRO A 213 -1.21 -10.79 -16.36
C PRO A 213 -2.48 -11.62 -16.13
N HIS A 214 -2.92 -12.43 -17.10
CA HIS A 214 -4.04 -13.35 -16.95
C HIS A 214 -3.83 -14.41 -15.85
N ILE A 215 -2.59 -14.70 -15.45
CA ILE A 215 -2.31 -15.62 -14.33
C ILE A 215 -2.81 -15.07 -12.99
N LEU A 216 -3.02 -13.75 -12.90
CA LEU A 216 -3.69 -13.11 -11.77
C LEU A 216 -5.22 -13.30 -11.77
N LEU A 217 -5.79 -13.87 -12.84
CA LEU A 217 -7.23 -14.03 -13.05
C LEU A 217 -7.70 -15.47 -12.80
N ILE A 218 -6.97 -16.30 -12.04
CA ILE A 218 -7.47 -17.65 -11.73
C ILE A 218 -8.77 -17.52 -10.93
N ASP A 219 -9.87 -17.89 -11.58
CA ASP A 219 -11.19 -17.99 -10.97
C ASP A 219 -11.13 -19.03 -9.85
N ASN A 220 -11.08 -18.55 -8.61
CA ASN A 220 -11.39 -19.41 -7.48
C ASN A 220 -12.88 -19.76 -7.58
N LEU A 221 -13.23 -21.05 -7.69
CA LEU A 221 -14.60 -21.58 -7.64
C LEU A 221 -15.42 -21.12 -6.41
N PHE A 222 -14.77 -20.49 -5.42
CA PHE A 222 -15.35 -19.88 -4.23
C PHE A 222 -15.61 -18.37 -4.35
N TYR A 223 -15.50 -17.78 -5.54
CA TYR A 223 -15.62 -16.34 -5.72
C TYR A 223 -17.08 -15.87 -5.71
N ASN A 224 -17.49 -15.29 -4.59
CA ASN A 224 -18.63 -14.38 -4.52
C ASN A 224 -18.15 -12.95 -4.83
N ARG A 225 -18.75 -12.39 -5.89
CA ARG A 225 -18.78 -11.00 -6.39
C ARG A 225 -17.80 -9.99 -5.75
N HIS A 226 -17.05 -9.34 -6.65
CA HIS A 226 -16.50 -7.99 -6.54
C HIS A 226 -16.96 -7.22 -5.30
N LYS A 227 -16.08 -7.10 -4.31
CA LYS A 227 -16.13 -5.96 -3.40
C LYS A 227 -15.42 -4.83 -4.10
N ASP A 228 -16.19 -4.05 -4.83
CA ASP A 228 -15.76 -2.73 -5.28
C ASP A 228 -15.26 -1.97 -4.06
N TYR A 229 -14.05 -1.42 -4.16
CA TYR A 229 -13.51 -0.54 -3.14
C TYR A 229 -14.30 0.76 -3.18
N TYR A 230 -15.43 0.76 -2.49
CA TYR A 230 -16.20 1.94 -2.22
C TYR A 230 -15.31 2.95 -1.49
N SER A 231 -15.00 4.06 -2.15
CA SER A 231 -14.54 5.27 -1.48
C SER A 231 -15.58 5.67 -0.41
N ILE A 232 -15.17 6.44 0.60
CA ILE A 232 -16.10 6.97 1.61
C ILE A 232 -17.23 7.76 0.93
N ASP A 233 -16.94 8.41 -0.20
CA ASP A 233 -17.92 9.09 -1.05
C ASP A 233 -18.92 8.12 -1.66
N HIS A 234 -18.50 6.92 -2.05
CA HIS A 234 -19.45 5.90 -2.48
C HIS A 234 -20.39 5.47 -1.36
N LYS A 235 -19.91 5.29 -0.12
CA LYS A 235 -20.79 5.01 1.04
C LYS A 235 -21.68 6.20 1.42
N TYR A 236 -21.19 7.43 1.30
CA TYR A 236 -21.97 8.65 1.55
C TYR A 236 -23.04 8.85 0.46
N ASN A 237 -22.67 8.68 -0.81
CA ASN A 237 -23.57 8.80 -1.96
C ASN A 237 -24.54 7.63 -2.05
N GLU A 238 -24.14 6.40 -1.73
CA GLU A 238 -25.02 5.24 -1.65
C GLU A 238 -26.02 5.40 -0.49
N LYS A 239 -25.57 5.86 0.68
CA LYS A 239 -26.48 6.17 1.79
C LYS A 239 -27.43 7.32 1.45
N LYS A 240 -26.95 8.36 0.76
CA LYS A 240 -27.79 9.48 0.28
C LYS A 240 -28.77 9.04 -0.81
N THR A 241 -28.35 8.17 -1.73
CA THR A 241 -29.17 7.63 -2.82
C THR A 241 -30.22 6.66 -2.28
N SER A 242 -29.84 5.78 -1.35
CA SER A 242 -30.78 4.89 -0.65
C SER A 242 -31.78 5.69 0.20
N GLN A 243 -31.33 6.72 0.93
CA GLN A 243 -32.23 7.62 1.65
C GLN A 243 -33.18 8.36 0.70
N GLN A 244 -32.68 8.85 -0.44
CA GLN A 244 -33.49 9.51 -1.46
C GLN A 244 -34.54 8.57 -2.05
N GLN A 245 -34.16 7.33 -2.40
CA GLN A 245 -35.08 6.30 -2.91
C GLN A 245 -36.16 5.93 -1.89
N ASP A 246 -35.82 5.87 -0.60
CA ASP A 246 -36.80 5.60 0.45
C ASP A 246 -37.78 6.77 0.62
N ILE A 247 -37.31 8.02 0.49
CA ILE A 247 -38.18 9.20 0.44
C ILE A 247 -39.05 9.19 -0.81
N ASP A 248 -38.51 8.88 -1.99
CA ASP A 248 -39.27 8.84 -3.24
C ASP A 248 -40.40 7.79 -3.18
N LYS A 249 -40.14 6.63 -2.56
CA LYS A 249 -41.20 5.62 -2.29
C LYS A 249 -42.28 6.14 -1.35
N ILE A 250 -41.92 6.92 -0.34
CA ILE A 250 -42.86 7.56 0.58
C ILE A 250 -43.70 8.60 -0.17
N LEU A 251 -43.09 9.42 -1.02
CA LEU A 251 -43.78 10.42 -1.85
C LEU A 251 -44.72 9.77 -2.87
N ASP A 252 -44.30 8.69 -3.53
CA ASP A 252 -45.15 7.89 -4.43
C ASP A 252 -46.36 7.29 -3.70
N LYS A 253 -46.14 6.81 -2.47
CA LYS A 253 -47.22 6.27 -1.63
C LYS A 253 -48.20 7.37 -1.20
N ILE A 254 -47.71 8.56 -0.86
CA ILE A 254 -48.56 9.74 -0.62
C ILE A 254 -49.35 10.08 -1.88
N SER A 255 -48.71 10.12 -3.05
CA SER A 255 -49.35 10.46 -4.32
C SER A 255 -50.47 9.48 -4.69
N LYS A 256 -50.31 8.18 -4.41
CA LYS A 256 -51.29 7.15 -4.77
C LYS A 256 -52.38 6.92 -3.73
N ARG A 257 -52.09 7.14 -2.44
CA ARG A 257 -52.97 6.71 -1.32
C ARG A 257 -53.21 7.79 -0.27
N GLY A 258 -52.68 8.99 -0.45
CA GLY A 258 -52.79 10.11 0.48
C GLY A 258 -51.87 10.00 1.71
N ILE A 259 -51.63 11.13 2.37
CA ILE A 259 -50.65 11.25 3.47
C ILE A 259 -50.99 10.42 4.72
N ASN A 260 -52.27 10.06 4.89
CA ASN A 260 -52.73 9.22 6.00
C ASN A 260 -52.32 7.74 5.85
N SER A 261 -51.86 7.32 4.67
CA SER A 261 -51.39 5.96 4.40
C SER A 261 -49.99 5.65 4.93
N LEU A 262 -49.28 6.66 5.46
CA LEU A 262 -47.94 6.49 6.01
C LEU A 262 -47.96 5.93 7.44
N SER A 263 -47.08 4.97 7.69
CA SER A 263 -46.74 4.49 9.03
C SER A 263 -46.03 5.57 9.86
N GLN A 264 -46.00 5.39 11.19
CA GLN A 264 -45.29 6.32 12.09
C GLN A 264 -43.79 6.45 11.75
N LYS A 265 -43.17 5.36 11.31
CA LYS A 265 -41.76 5.33 10.90
C LYS A 265 -41.51 6.14 9.61
N GLU A 266 -42.38 6.00 8.61
CA GLU A 266 -42.31 6.77 7.36
C GLU A 266 -42.55 8.28 7.60
N LYS A 267 -43.50 8.64 8.50
CA LYS A 267 -43.75 10.03 8.89
C LYS A 267 -42.55 10.66 9.60
N GLN A 268 -41.88 9.90 10.48
CA GLN A 268 -40.68 10.36 11.17
C GLN A 268 -39.51 10.56 10.19
N MET A 269 -39.30 9.62 9.28
CA MET A 269 -38.25 9.71 8.26
C MET A 269 -38.44 10.93 7.35
N LEU A 270 -39.67 11.24 6.95
CA LEU A 270 -40.00 12.44 6.17
C LEU A 270 -39.72 13.74 6.94
N LYS A 271 -40.06 13.79 8.24
CA LYS A 271 -39.78 14.95 9.11
C LYS A 271 -38.28 15.17 9.34
N ASP A 272 -37.52 14.09 9.49
CA ASP A 272 -36.08 14.18 9.69
C ASP A 272 -35.35 14.60 8.41
N PHE A 273 -35.90 14.22 7.25
CA PHE A 273 -35.40 14.68 5.95
C PHE A 273 -35.69 16.16 5.70
N SER A 274 -36.88 16.66 6.07
CA SER A 274 -37.23 18.07 5.87
C SER A 274 -36.49 19.07 6.77
N LYS A 275 -35.71 18.58 7.74
CA LYS A 275 -34.93 19.39 8.70
C LYS A 275 -33.46 19.56 8.30
N LYS A 276 -33.02 18.86 7.26
CA LYS A 276 -31.69 19.02 6.65
C LYS A 276 -31.74 20.02 5.51
#